data_AF-A0A835X578-F1
#
_entry.id   AF-A0A835X578-F1
#
_cell.length_a   1.000
_cell.length_b   1.000
_cell.length_c   1.000
_cell.angle_alpha   90.00
_cell.angle_beta   90.00
_cell.angle_gamma   90.00
#
_symmetry.space_group_name_H-M   'P 1'
#
loop_
_entity.id
_entity.type
_entity.pdbx_description
1 polymer ?
#
loop_
_entity_poly.entity_id
_entity_poly.type
_entity_poly.pdbx_seq_one_letter_code
_entity_poly.pdbx_strand_id
1 'polypeptide(L)'
;MSRKLFPTQEIGSLKKPSWLLKTVKNPRTSNQEKVKARNDAALLNIRTLEDLGLDIVYDGEVRRVEMYEEPVRYIKGFEFAGRVRSWDNKYYKKARVTKPVSFKSNFHKDEFKFIKKNAKQDIKVPVTGAYTLADWSYDEHYKSKEDLVLSLAKRVIRPLLKDLVRLGAKIIQIDEPAATSHPLEMEVFRDSVNESVRGINAKIIVHACFSGNEYEALAPQMPEIKAKQFTLEFANRDSWNAGTTEKERRGYRVLNLFREHGYKGEIGIGVTDVHVDRIEPSKLVRDRILYAAKALGDPTKIYVNPDCGLRTRSRKVAFEKIKSLVQGAELAREKLGN
;
A
#
# COMPACT_ATOMS: atom_id res chain seq x y z
N MET A 1 -1.28 -28.28 1.16
CA MET A 1 -0.02 -27.58 0.85
C MET A 1 0.36 -26.79 2.09
N SER A 2 1.56 -26.98 2.64
CA SER A 2 2.00 -26.16 3.78
C SER A 2 2.05 -24.69 3.34
N ARG A 3 1.50 -23.80 4.17
CA ARG A 3 1.49 -22.36 3.86
C ARG A 3 2.93 -21.84 3.94
N LYS A 4 3.47 -21.33 2.84
CA LYS A 4 4.81 -20.72 2.78
C LYS A 4 4.95 -19.66 3.88
N LEU A 5 5.92 -19.82 4.78
CA LEU A 5 6.25 -18.79 5.77
C LEU A 5 6.82 -17.56 5.08
N PHE A 6 6.52 -16.37 5.63
CA PHE A 6 7.02 -15.09 5.13
C PHE A 6 6.69 -14.84 3.65
N PRO A 7 5.40 -14.84 3.24
CA PRO A 7 5.05 -14.49 1.87
C PRO A 7 5.52 -13.07 1.55
N THR A 8 6.12 -12.90 0.37
CA THR A 8 6.72 -11.64 -0.06
C THR A 8 5.77 -10.87 -0.96
N GLN A 9 5.71 -9.56 -0.77
CA GLN A 9 4.89 -8.67 -1.59
C GLN A 9 5.54 -7.31 -1.73
N GLU A 10 5.17 -6.59 -2.78
CA GLU A 10 5.42 -5.16 -2.90
C GLU A 10 4.23 -4.37 -2.32
N ILE A 11 4.36 -3.05 -2.13
CA ILE A 11 3.28 -2.22 -1.56
C ILE A 11 2.28 -1.75 -2.63
N GLY A 12 2.75 -1.18 -3.72
CA GLY A 12 1.93 -0.84 -4.89
C GLY A 12 2.77 -0.20 -5.99
N SER A 13 3.29 1.00 -5.71
CA SER A 13 3.83 1.87 -6.77
C SER A 13 5.31 1.63 -7.12
N LEU A 14 5.62 1.65 -8.43
CA LEU A 14 6.97 1.67 -8.98
C LEU A 14 7.22 2.93 -9.82
N LYS A 15 8.48 3.33 -9.95
CA LYS A 15 8.84 4.46 -10.83
C LYS A 15 8.52 4.11 -12.29
N LYS A 16 7.70 4.97 -12.91
CA LYS A 16 7.33 4.86 -14.32
C LYS A 16 8.59 4.99 -15.20
N PRO A 17 8.80 4.11 -16.19
CA PRO A 17 9.90 4.26 -17.13
C PRO A 17 9.85 5.60 -17.86
N SER A 18 11.01 6.19 -18.16
CA SER A 18 11.08 7.47 -18.87
C SER A 18 10.46 7.39 -20.27
N TRP A 19 10.64 6.27 -20.97
CA TRP A 19 10.02 6.03 -22.28
C TRP A 19 8.48 6.05 -22.19
N LEU A 20 7.90 5.46 -21.15
CA LEU A 20 6.45 5.47 -20.95
C LEU A 20 5.95 6.91 -20.80
N LEU A 21 6.63 7.69 -19.95
CA LEU A 21 6.27 9.09 -19.73
C LEU A 21 6.37 9.92 -21.01
N LYS A 22 7.41 9.69 -21.84
CA LYS A 22 7.55 10.35 -23.14
C LYS A 22 6.37 10.00 -24.05
N THR A 23 6.00 8.73 -24.15
CA THR A 23 4.88 8.26 -24.99
C THR A 23 3.53 8.80 -24.52
N VAL A 24 3.21 8.73 -23.22
CA VAL A 24 1.89 9.15 -22.72
C VAL A 24 1.70 10.66 -22.69
N LYS A 25 2.79 11.43 -22.55
CA LYS A 25 2.75 12.91 -22.58
C LYS A 25 2.81 13.50 -23.99
N ASN A 26 3.18 12.72 -25.00
CA ASN A 26 3.21 13.22 -26.38
C ASN A 26 1.77 13.45 -26.89
N PRO A 27 1.40 14.68 -27.30
CA PRO A 27 0.07 14.96 -27.83
C PRO A 27 -0.18 14.30 -29.19
N ARG A 28 0.88 13.97 -29.95
CA ARG A 28 0.78 13.31 -31.27
C ARG A 28 0.58 11.80 -31.20
N THR A 29 0.84 11.18 -30.04
CA THR A 29 0.64 9.74 -29.85
C THR A 29 -0.84 9.44 -29.65
N SER A 30 -1.36 8.48 -30.42
CA SER A 30 -2.77 8.08 -30.37
C SER A 30 -3.14 7.49 -29.01
N ASN A 31 -4.43 7.51 -28.66
CA ASN A 31 -4.90 6.90 -27.41
C ASN A 31 -4.63 5.38 -27.38
N GLN A 32 -4.75 4.70 -28.51
CA GLN A 32 -4.47 3.27 -28.63
C GLN A 32 -3.00 2.95 -28.30
N GLU A 33 -2.06 3.73 -28.84
CA GLU A 33 -0.64 3.58 -28.53
C GLU A 33 -0.32 3.90 -27.06
N LYS A 34 -0.97 4.91 -26.48
CA LYS A 34 -0.82 5.23 -25.04
C LYS A 34 -1.33 4.11 -24.14
N VAL A 35 -2.41 3.43 -24.53
CA VAL A 35 -2.91 2.24 -23.82
C VAL A 35 -1.95 1.07 -23.97
N LYS A 36 -1.45 0.82 -25.19
CA LYS A 36 -0.45 -0.22 -25.45
C LYS A 36 0.81 -0.01 -24.61
N ALA A 37 1.38 1.19 -24.62
CA ALA A 37 2.57 1.52 -23.83
C ALA A 37 2.37 1.30 -22.32
N ARG A 38 1.20 1.65 -21.78
CA ARG A 38 0.85 1.38 -20.37
C ARG A 38 0.76 -0.12 -20.09
N ASN A 39 0.14 -0.88 -20.99
CA ASN A 39 0.03 -2.34 -20.87
C ASN A 39 1.41 -3.03 -20.95
N ASP A 40 2.28 -2.59 -21.86
CA ASP A 40 3.64 -3.13 -21.99
C ASP A 40 4.46 -2.86 -20.72
N ALA A 41 4.34 -1.65 -20.15
CA ALA A 41 5.00 -1.33 -18.89
C ALA A 41 4.45 -2.13 -17.70
N ALA A 42 3.13 -2.35 -17.67
CA ALA A 42 2.47 -3.16 -16.64
C ALA A 42 2.93 -4.62 -16.73
N LEU A 43 2.95 -5.21 -17.93
CA LEU A 43 3.42 -6.56 -18.15
C LEU A 43 4.89 -6.73 -17.75
N LEU A 44 5.74 -5.77 -18.13
CA LEU A 44 7.16 -5.77 -17.72
C LEU A 44 7.31 -5.77 -16.20
N ASN A 45 6.56 -4.92 -15.50
CA ASN A 45 6.59 -4.87 -14.04
C ASN A 45 6.11 -6.19 -13.43
N ILE A 46 4.96 -6.72 -13.86
CA ILE A 46 4.42 -8.01 -13.37
C ILE A 46 5.48 -9.10 -13.52
N ARG A 47 6.03 -9.29 -14.72
CA ARG A 47 7.04 -10.34 -14.99
C ARG A 47 8.30 -10.15 -14.16
N THR A 48 8.80 -8.92 -14.06
CA THR A 48 9.98 -8.63 -13.25
C THR A 48 9.75 -8.97 -11.78
N LEU A 49 8.59 -8.61 -11.23
CA LEU A 49 8.24 -8.89 -9.83
C LEU A 49 8.09 -10.40 -9.57
N GLU A 50 7.51 -11.13 -10.51
CA GLU A 50 7.39 -12.60 -10.46
C GLU A 50 8.75 -13.29 -10.57
N ASP A 51 9.60 -12.85 -11.50
CA ASP A 51 10.95 -13.40 -11.71
C ASP A 51 11.87 -13.13 -10.51
N LEU A 52 11.63 -12.05 -9.77
CA LEU A 52 12.29 -11.76 -8.50
C LEU A 52 11.79 -12.64 -7.34
N GLY A 53 10.71 -13.40 -7.52
CA GLY A 53 10.18 -14.34 -6.53
C GLY A 53 9.17 -13.74 -5.56
N LEU A 54 8.45 -12.67 -5.93
CA LEU A 54 7.31 -12.20 -5.13
C LEU A 54 6.13 -13.17 -5.18
N ASP A 55 5.50 -13.42 -4.03
CA ASP A 55 4.32 -14.28 -3.89
C ASP A 55 3.01 -13.55 -4.22
N ILE A 56 2.99 -12.23 -3.99
CA ILE A 56 1.84 -11.38 -4.27
C ILE A 56 2.33 -10.17 -5.07
N VAL A 57 1.70 -9.93 -6.22
CA VAL A 57 2.09 -8.89 -7.17
C VAL A 57 0.93 -7.99 -7.57
N TYR A 58 1.28 -6.83 -8.12
CA TYR A 58 0.39 -6.00 -8.92
C TYR A 58 1.16 -5.58 -10.19
N ASP A 59 1.04 -4.34 -10.66
CA ASP A 59 1.75 -3.86 -11.85
C ASP A 59 2.64 -2.63 -11.61
N GLY A 60 2.90 -2.26 -10.35
CA GLY A 60 3.62 -1.03 -10.03
C GLY A 60 2.77 0.24 -10.12
N GLU A 61 1.43 0.12 -10.23
CA GLU A 61 0.48 1.23 -10.44
C GLU A 61 0.85 2.09 -11.66
N VAL A 62 1.48 1.46 -12.64
CA VAL A 62 2.15 2.13 -13.74
C VAL A 62 1.16 2.82 -14.69
N ARG A 63 -0.11 2.38 -14.64
CA ARG A 63 -1.22 2.90 -15.45
C ARG A 63 -1.83 4.19 -14.89
N ARG A 64 -1.66 4.45 -13.60
CA ARG A 64 -2.29 5.55 -12.83
C ARG A 64 -1.43 6.82 -12.87
N VAL A 65 -2.02 8.01 -12.79
CA VAL A 65 -1.24 9.24 -12.64
C VAL A 65 -0.64 9.34 -11.24
N GLU A 66 -1.48 9.23 -10.21
CA GLU A 66 -1.17 9.50 -8.81
C GLU A 66 -2.27 8.83 -7.94
N MET A 67 -1.98 8.42 -6.70
CA MET A 67 -2.93 7.70 -5.85
C MET A 67 -4.14 8.55 -5.41
N TYR A 68 -4.05 9.88 -5.43
CA TYR A 68 -5.17 10.76 -5.11
C TYR A 68 -5.82 11.37 -6.36
N GLU A 69 -5.01 11.92 -7.26
CA GLU A 69 -5.56 12.60 -8.44
C GLU A 69 -6.35 11.63 -9.35
N GLU A 70 -5.86 10.40 -9.51
CA GLU A 70 -6.52 9.40 -10.34
C GLU A 70 -7.93 9.05 -9.81
N PRO A 71 -8.12 8.55 -8.57
CA PRO A 71 -9.44 8.19 -8.09
C PRO A 71 -10.41 9.36 -8.04
N VAL A 72 -9.97 10.57 -7.66
CA VAL A 72 -10.83 11.76 -7.57
C VAL A 72 -11.58 12.06 -8.88
N ARG A 73 -10.98 11.75 -10.05
CA ARG A 73 -11.63 11.92 -11.37
C ARG A 73 -12.87 11.03 -11.57
N TYR A 74 -12.97 9.96 -10.79
CA TYR A 74 -14.01 8.94 -10.84
C TYR A 74 -14.92 8.96 -9.61
N ILE A 75 -14.95 10.09 -8.90
CA ILE A 75 -15.84 10.34 -7.76
C ILE A 75 -16.67 11.59 -8.08
N LYS A 76 -17.99 11.50 -7.91
CA LYS A 76 -18.87 12.68 -8.00
C LYS A 76 -18.70 13.52 -6.74
N GLY A 77 -18.90 14.82 -6.84
CA GLY A 77 -18.83 15.76 -5.72
C GLY A 77 -17.49 16.47 -5.54
N PHE A 78 -16.47 16.06 -6.30
CA PHE A 78 -15.17 16.72 -6.34
C PHE A 78 -15.04 17.70 -7.49
N GLU A 79 -14.39 18.84 -7.22
CA GLU A 79 -13.96 19.82 -8.20
C GLU A 79 -12.47 20.14 -7.98
N PHE A 80 -11.63 20.05 -9.02
CA PHE A 80 -10.21 20.34 -8.87
C PHE A 80 -9.95 21.83 -8.65
N ALA A 81 -9.19 22.17 -7.62
CA ALA A 81 -8.87 23.55 -7.22
C ALA A 81 -7.54 24.07 -7.80
N GLY A 82 -6.97 23.38 -8.78
CA GLY A 82 -5.66 23.71 -9.35
C GLY A 82 -4.49 23.04 -8.62
N ARG A 83 -3.29 23.58 -8.83
CA ARG A 83 -2.05 23.04 -8.26
C ARG A 83 -1.75 23.71 -6.92
N VAL A 84 -1.61 22.89 -5.88
CA VAL A 84 -1.24 23.34 -4.54
C VAL A 84 0.16 22.83 -4.21
N ARG A 85 1.00 23.70 -3.67
CA ARG A 85 2.34 23.34 -3.19
C ARG A 85 2.19 22.45 -1.95
N SER A 86 2.83 21.27 -1.96
CA SER A 86 2.76 20.32 -0.84
C SER A 86 4.05 20.31 -0.04
N TRP A 87 5.20 20.07 -0.69
CA TRP A 87 6.50 20.07 -0.03
C TRP A 87 7.59 20.45 -1.04
N ASP A 88 8.51 21.33 -0.61
CA ASP A 88 9.56 21.88 -1.48
C ASP A 88 8.98 22.39 -2.81
N ASN A 89 9.46 21.97 -3.99
CA ASN A 89 8.93 22.38 -5.29
C ASN A 89 7.93 21.36 -5.88
N LYS A 90 7.32 20.52 -5.04
CA LYS A 90 6.30 19.54 -5.46
C LYS A 90 4.91 20.11 -5.33
N TYR A 91 4.16 20.01 -6.42
CA TYR A 91 2.78 20.46 -6.54
C TYR A 91 1.86 19.28 -6.84
N TYR A 92 0.68 19.29 -6.22
CA TYR A 92 -0.37 18.30 -6.47
C TYR A 92 -1.66 18.98 -6.89
N LYS A 93 -2.46 18.27 -7.69
CA LYS A 93 -3.76 18.77 -8.13
C LYS A 93 -4.81 18.45 -7.05
N LYS A 94 -4.94 19.32 -6.05
CA LYS A 94 -5.89 19.15 -4.94
C LYS A 94 -7.32 19.41 -5.41
N ALA A 95 -8.30 18.74 -4.83
CA ALA A 95 -9.71 18.96 -5.11
C ALA A 95 -10.48 19.45 -3.87
N ARG A 96 -11.62 20.08 -4.15
CA ARG A 96 -12.62 20.57 -3.20
C ARG A 96 -13.85 19.67 -3.31
N VAL A 97 -14.44 19.32 -2.18
CA VAL A 97 -15.71 18.60 -2.12
C VAL A 97 -16.82 19.62 -2.00
N THR A 98 -17.52 19.88 -3.11
CA THR A 98 -18.54 20.95 -3.22
C THR A 98 -19.97 20.41 -3.16
N LYS A 99 -20.15 19.09 -3.34
CA LYS A 99 -21.45 18.41 -3.41
C LYS A 99 -21.35 17.01 -2.76
N PRO A 100 -22.49 16.34 -2.49
CA PRO A 100 -22.48 14.98 -1.95
C PRO A 100 -21.62 14.01 -2.79
N VAL A 101 -20.76 13.26 -2.12
CA VAL A 101 -19.84 12.33 -2.78
C VAL A 101 -20.56 11.04 -3.14
N SER A 102 -20.24 10.51 -4.31
CA SER A 102 -20.72 9.20 -4.73
C SER A 102 -19.83 8.58 -5.79
N PHE A 103 -19.79 7.25 -5.78
CA PHE A 103 -19.09 6.46 -6.78
C PHE A 103 -19.59 6.79 -8.20
N LYS A 104 -18.68 7.20 -9.10
CA LYS A 104 -19.00 7.48 -10.51
C LYS A 104 -18.74 6.25 -11.38
N SER A 105 -17.53 5.69 -11.31
CA SER A 105 -17.14 4.51 -12.09
C SER A 105 -15.86 3.87 -11.55
N ASN A 106 -15.65 2.59 -11.88
CA ASN A 106 -14.47 1.84 -11.48
C ASN A 106 -13.33 2.00 -12.50
N PHE A 107 -12.35 2.86 -12.20
CA PHE A 107 -11.18 3.02 -13.07
C PHE A 107 -10.17 1.87 -12.98
N HIS A 108 -10.24 1.03 -11.95
CA HIS A 108 -9.41 -0.16 -11.83
C HIS A 108 -9.87 -1.31 -12.73
N LYS A 109 -11.06 -1.23 -13.35
CA LYS A 109 -11.65 -2.35 -14.09
C LYS A 109 -10.73 -2.91 -15.18
N ASP A 110 -10.20 -2.04 -16.05
CA ASP A 110 -9.34 -2.46 -17.16
C ASP A 110 -7.90 -2.76 -16.72
N GLU A 111 -7.44 -2.11 -15.64
CA GLU A 111 -6.18 -2.41 -14.97
C GLU A 111 -6.22 -3.83 -14.39
N PHE A 112 -7.21 -4.12 -13.54
CA PHE A 112 -7.38 -5.40 -12.89
C PHE A 112 -7.58 -6.55 -13.89
N LYS A 113 -8.42 -6.38 -14.92
CA LYS A 113 -8.60 -7.41 -15.95
C LYS A 113 -7.30 -7.74 -16.69
N PHE A 114 -6.49 -6.72 -16.99
CA PHE A 114 -5.19 -6.93 -17.64
C PHE A 114 -4.24 -7.68 -16.72
N ILE A 115 -4.12 -7.28 -15.45
CA ILE A 115 -3.24 -7.92 -14.47
C ILE A 115 -3.67 -9.37 -14.24
N LYS A 116 -4.98 -9.61 -14.02
CA LYS A 116 -5.57 -10.95 -13.84
C LYS A 116 -5.30 -11.90 -15.00
N LYS A 117 -5.24 -11.39 -16.23
CA LYS A 117 -4.91 -12.19 -17.42
C LYS A 117 -3.43 -12.58 -17.49
N ASN A 118 -2.55 -11.74 -16.95
CA ASN A 118 -1.11 -11.86 -17.19
C ASN A 118 -0.31 -12.36 -15.98
N ALA A 119 -0.74 -12.07 -14.75
CA ALA A 119 -0.07 -12.53 -13.55
C ALA A 119 -0.30 -14.03 -13.31
N LYS A 120 0.75 -14.70 -12.87
CA LYS A 120 0.81 -16.09 -12.40
C LYS A 120 0.69 -16.17 -10.89
N GLN A 121 1.13 -15.14 -10.17
CA GLN A 121 1.08 -15.04 -8.71
C GLN A 121 -0.25 -14.45 -8.21
N ASP A 122 -0.47 -14.48 -6.89
CA ASP A 122 -1.64 -13.85 -6.29
C ASP A 122 -1.61 -12.33 -6.54
N ILE A 123 -2.80 -11.75 -6.76
CA ILE A 123 -2.94 -10.34 -7.13
C ILE A 123 -3.58 -9.57 -5.98
N LYS A 124 -2.93 -8.48 -5.58
CA LYS A 124 -3.43 -7.53 -4.59
C LYS A 124 -3.72 -6.18 -5.26
N VAL A 125 -4.96 -5.71 -5.17
CA VAL A 125 -5.37 -4.43 -5.78
C VAL A 125 -5.18 -3.29 -4.76
N PRO A 126 -4.23 -2.35 -4.96
CA PRO A 126 -4.15 -1.15 -4.13
C PRO A 126 -5.22 -0.14 -4.53
N VAL A 127 -5.97 0.36 -3.54
CA VAL A 127 -6.97 1.42 -3.67
C VAL A 127 -6.74 2.46 -2.57
N THR A 128 -6.86 3.74 -2.91
CA THR A 128 -6.76 4.81 -1.91
C THR A 128 -8.00 4.82 -1.02
N GLY A 129 -7.77 4.86 0.29
CA GLY A 129 -8.85 4.80 1.26
C GLY A 129 -9.58 6.12 1.49
N ALA A 130 -10.68 6.05 2.22
CA ALA A 130 -11.60 7.16 2.43
C ALA A 130 -10.97 8.28 3.27
N TYR A 131 -10.15 7.94 4.27
CA TYR A 131 -9.54 8.92 5.16
C TYR A 131 -8.59 9.82 4.38
N THR A 132 -7.70 9.23 3.58
CA THR A 132 -6.72 9.96 2.76
C THR A 132 -7.39 10.79 1.67
N LEU A 133 -8.45 10.27 1.03
CA LEU A 133 -9.22 11.06 0.07
C LEU A 133 -9.85 12.30 0.71
N ALA A 134 -10.34 12.21 1.95
CA ALA A 134 -10.87 13.36 2.68
C ALA A 134 -9.76 14.33 3.08
N ASP A 135 -8.72 13.83 3.75
CA ASP A 135 -7.61 14.61 4.31
C ASP A 135 -6.87 15.42 3.23
N TRP A 136 -6.64 14.79 2.08
CA TRP A 136 -5.99 15.45 0.94
C TRP A 136 -6.96 16.27 0.10
N SER A 137 -8.14 16.59 0.60
CA SER A 137 -9.11 17.45 -0.07
C SER A 137 -9.44 18.67 0.79
N TYR A 138 -10.08 19.66 0.18
CA TYR A 138 -10.81 20.69 0.93
C TYR A 138 -12.27 20.26 1.01
N ASP A 139 -12.90 20.46 2.16
CA ASP A 139 -14.32 20.17 2.34
C ASP A 139 -15.11 21.48 2.41
N GLU A 140 -16.11 21.60 1.56
CA GLU A 140 -17.01 22.76 1.49
C GLU A 140 -18.48 22.34 1.54
N HIS A 141 -18.73 21.05 1.77
CA HIS A 141 -20.07 20.49 1.73
C HIS A 141 -20.49 19.85 3.05
N TYR A 142 -19.61 19.09 3.70
CA TYR A 142 -19.97 18.42 4.95
C TYR A 142 -19.65 19.29 6.16
N LYS A 143 -20.24 18.94 7.31
CA LYS A 143 -20.10 19.71 8.55
C LYS A 143 -18.78 19.42 9.27
N SER A 144 -18.20 18.25 9.01
CA SER A 144 -16.97 17.79 9.63
C SER A 144 -16.18 16.89 8.67
N LYS A 145 -14.87 16.77 8.95
CA LYS A 145 -14.00 15.81 8.26
C LYS A 145 -14.52 14.37 8.43
N GLU A 146 -15.01 14.02 9.61
CA GLU A 146 -15.59 12.71 9.89
C GLU A 146 -16.80 12.40 8.98
N ASP A 147 -17.72 13.36 8.82
CA ASP A 147 -18.88 13.21 7.93
C ASP A 147 -18.45 12.94 6.48
N LEU A 148 -17.42 13.66 6.02
CA LEU A 148 -16.84 13.45 4.69
C LEU A 148 -16.17 12.08 4.58
N VAL A 149 -15.35 11.69 5.56
CA VAL A 149 -14.64 10.40 5.58
C VAL A 149 -15.63 9.24 5.55
N LEU A 150 -16.65 9.25 6.40
CA LEU A 150 -17.67 8.20 6.44
C LEU A 150 -18.53 8.19 5.18
N SER A 151 -18.81 9.35 4.59
CA SER A 151 -19.51 9.46 3.32
C SER A 151 -18.70 8.88 2.16
N LEU A 152 -17.40 9.14 2.09
CA LEU A 152 -16.48 8.53 1.12
C LEU A 152 -16.40 7.01 1.31
N ALA A 153 -16.23 6.54 2.54
CA ALA A 153 -16.20 5.12 2.87
C ALA A 153 -17.47 4.40 2.38
N LYS A 154 -18.64 4.94 2.74
CA LYS A 154 -19.95 4.34 2.44
C LYS A 154 -20.35 4.44 0.98
N ARG A 155 -20.17 5.62 0.36
CA ARG A 155 -20.74 5.95 -0.97
C ARG A 155 -19.74 5.82 -2.11
N VAL A 156 -18.45 5.66 -1.82
CA VAL A 156 -17.39 5.60 -2.84
C VAL A 156 -16.58 4.32 -2.69
N ILE A 157 -15.87 4.15 -1.57
CA ILE A 157 -14.93 3.04 -1.39
C ILE A 157 -15.68 1.71 -1.35
N ARG A 158 -16.73 1.58 -0.54
CA ARG A 158 -17.51 0.33 -0.47
C ARG A 158 -18.09 -0.10 -1.84
N PRO A 159 -18.78 0.77 -2.62
CA PRO A 159 -19.19 0.42 -3.98
C PRO A 159 -18.04 0.01 -4.91
N LEU A 160 -16.89 0.69 -4.82
CA LEU A 160 -15.69 0.32 -5.58
C LEU A 160 -15.19 -1.08 -5.21
N LEU A 161 -15.08 -1.38 -3.91
CA LEU A 161 -14.65 -2.69 -3.41
C LEU A 161 -15.62 -3.79 -3.84
N LYS A 162 -16.94 -3.55 -3.76
CA LYS A 162 -17.96 -4.49 -4.27
C LYS A 162 -17.76 -4.77 -5.76
N ASP A 163 -17.47 -3.74 -6.56
CA ASP A 163 -17.23 -3.91 -7.99
C ASP A 163 -15.95 -4.69 -8.28
N LEU A 164 -14.86 -4.43 -7.56
CA LEU A 164 -13.61 -5.20 -7.64
C LEU A 164 -13.82 -6.67 -7.29
N VAL A 165 -14.57 -6.97 -6.22
CA VAL A 165 -14.92 -8.35 -5.86
C VAL A 165 -15.75 -9.02 -6.96
N ARG A 166 -16.72 -8.32 -7.56
CA ARG A 166 -17.48 -8.86 -8.72
C ARG A 166 -16.60 -9.17 -9.93
N LEU A 167 -15.52 -8.41 -10.15
CA LEU A 167 -14.53 -8.71 -11.19
C LEU A 167 -13.62 -9.90 -10.82
N GLY A 168 -13.66 -10.33 -9.56
CA GLY A 168 -12.94 -11.47 -9.00
C GLY A 168 -11.65 -11.10 -8.27
N ALA A 169 -11.54 -9.87 -7.74
CA ALA A 169 -10.45 -9.51 -6.84
C ALA A 169 -10.60 -10.26 -5.51
N LYS A 170 -9.56 -10.99 -5.11
CA LYS A 170 -9.53 -11.76 -3.86
C LYS A 170 -8.78 -11.05 -2.73
N ILE A 171 -7.82 -10.19 -3.08
CA ILE A 171 -7.01 -9.41 -2.13
C ILE A 171 -7.10 -7.94 -2.55
N ILE A 172 -7.52 -7.08 -1.63
CA ILE A 172 -7.62 -5.64 -1.85
C ILE A 172 -6.89 -4.93 -0.72
N GLN A 173 -6.00 -4.01 -1.07
CA GLN A 173 -5.27 -3.16 -0.15
C GLN A 173 -5.87 -1.76 -0.14
N ILE A 174 -6.21 -1.27 1.04
CA ILE A 174 -6.66 0.11 1.28
C ILE A 174 -5.45 0.91 1.76
N ASP A 175 -5.02 1.86 0.94
CA ASP A 175 -3.86 2.71 1.19
C ASP A 175 -4.29 3.99 1.90
N GLU A 176 -3.77 4.19 3.11
CA GLU A 176 -4.14 5.28 4.01
C GLU A 176 -2.90 6.03 4.56
N PRO A 177 -2.05 6.62 3.69
CA PRO A 177 -0.83 7.31 4.11
C PRO A 177 -1.08 8.57 4.95
N ALA A 178 -2.29 9.14 4.94
CA ALA A 178 -2.63 10.32 5.74
C ALA A 178 -3.12 9.98 7.15
N ALA A 179 -3.51 8.73 7.40
CA ALA A 179 -4.15 8.34 8.67
C ALA A 179 -3.17 8.52 9.84
N THR A 180 -2.04 7.82 9.81
CA THR A 180 -1.12 7.74 10.94
C THR A 180 -0.29 9.01 11.19
N SER A 181 -0.45 10.05 10.38
CA SER A 181 0.05 11.40 10.68
C SER A 181 -0.91 12.21 11.58
N HIS A 182 -2.10 11.68 11.86
CA HIS A 182 -3.13 12.30 12.70
C HIS A 182 -3.51 11.36 13.86
N PRO A 183 -2.65 11.20 14.88
CA PRO A 183 -2.85 10.22 15.95
C PRO A 183 -4.13 10.43 16.77
N LEU A 184 -4.69 11.65 16.79
CA LEU A 184 -5.94 11.96 17.48
C LEU A 184 -7.19 11.51 16.70
N GLU A 185 -7.06 11.10 15.44
CA GLU A 185 -8.18 10.75 14.56
C GLU A 185 -8.25 9.25 14.26
N MET A 186 -7.59 8.41 15.06
CA MET A 186 -7.49 6.96 14.80
C MET A 186 -8.85 6.23 14.89
N GLU A 187 -9.81 6.76 15.64
CA GLU A 187 -11.19 6.24 15.66
C GLU A 187 -11.91 6.51 14.34
N VAL A 188 -11.80 7.72 13.81
CA VAL A 188 -12.36 8.08 12.48
C VAL A 188 -11.71 7.22 11.39
N PHE A 189 -10.40 7.00 11.48
CA PHE A 189 -9.69 6.08 10.59
C PHE A 189 -10.24 4.65 10.69
N ARG A 190 -10.35 4.08 11.90
CA ARG A 190 -10.93 2.75 12.14
C ARG A 190 -12.32 2.62 11.53
N ASP A 191 -13.18 3.59 11.81
CA ASP A 191 -14.58 3.58 11.38
C ASP A 191 -14.70 3.74 9.86
N SER A 192 -13.80 4.51 9.24
CA SER A 192 -13.71 4.63 7.79
C SER A 192 -13.34 3.31 7.10
N VAL A 193 -12.40 2.54 7.64
CA VAL A 193 -12.02 1.23 7.10
C VAL A 193 -13.16 0.24 7.29
N ASN A 194 -13.73 0.18 8.48
CA ASN A 194 -14.86 -0.71 8.82
C ASN A 194 -16.08 -0.43 7.94
N GLU A 195 -16.40 0.85 7.72
CA GLU A 195 -17.48 1.24 6.82
C GLU A 195 -17.11 0.87 5.37
N SER A 196 -15.88 1.11 4.92
CA SER A 196 -15.45 0.76 3.56
C SER A 196 -15.63 -0.74 3.25
N VAL A 197 -15.34 -1.62 4.20
CA VAL A 197 -15.27 -3.07 3.98
C VAL A 197 -16.52 -3.86 4.39
N ARG A 198 -17.56 -3.17 4.87
CA ARG A 198 -18.82 -3.84 5.28
C ARG A 198 -19.43 -4.66 4.14
N GLY A 199 -19.55 -5.97 4.36
CA GLY A 199 -20.12 -6.91 3.39
C GLY A 199 -19.22 -7.19 2.17
N ILE A 200 -17.92 -6.91 2.28
CA ILE A 200 -16.92 -7.22 1.24
C ILE A 200 -16.35 -8.61 1.49
N ASN A 201 -16.48 -9.51 0.51
CA ASN A 201 -15.93 -10.86 0.56
C ASN A 201 -14.56 -10.92 -0.14
N ALA A 202 -13.54 -10.33 0.48
CA ALA A 202 -12.15 -10.38 0.03
C ALA A 202 -11.20 -10.28 1.24
N LYS A 203 -9.95 -10.71 1.06
CA LYS A 203 -8.88 -10.41 2.02
C LYS A 203 -8.58 -8.90 1.95
N ILE A 204 -8.85 -8.20 3.04
CA ILE A 204 -8.53 -6.77 3.18
C ILE A 204 -7.15 -6.61 3.80
N ILE A 205 -6.32 -5.82 3.13
CA ILE A 205 -5.03 -5.32 3.62
C ILE A 205 -5.19 -3.81 3.87
N VAL A 206 -4.62 -3.29 4.94
CA VAL A 206 -4.51 -1.85 5.17
C VAL A 206 -3.04 -1.46 5.17
N HIS A 207 -2.68 -0.51 4.31
CA HIS A 207 -1.35 0.07 4.31
C HIS A 207 -1.41 1.47 4.93
N ALA A 208 -0.63 1.68 5.98
CA ALA A 208 -0.50 2.99 6.63
C ALA A 208 0.99 3.31 6.81
N CYS A 209 1.40 4.51 6.42
CA CYS A 209 2.78 5.00 6.44
C CYS A 209 2.89 6.34 7.15
N PHE A 210 4.12 6.84 7.28
CA PHE A 210 4.42 8.14 7.85
C PHE A 210 3.89 8.29 9.27
N SER A 211 3.99 7.22 10.07
CA SER A 211 3.57 7.30 11.46
C SER A 211 4.58 8.10 12.26
N GLY A 212 4.17 9.30 12.67
CA GLY A 212 4.98 10.22 13.47
C GLY A 212 5.15 9.81 14.93
N ASN A 213 4.40 8.80 15.39
CA ASN A 213 4.46 8.24 16.74
C ASN A 213 4.66 6.71 16.73
N GLU A 214 5.38 6.21 15.73
CA GLU A 214 5.78 4.80 15.67
C GLU A 214 4.62 3.80 15.81
N TYR A 215 3.43 4.15 15.31
CA TYR A 215 2.18 3.40 15.37
C TYR A 215 1.56 3.19 16.76
N GLU A 216 2.03 3.88 17.80
CA GLU A 216 1.48 3.76 19.15
C GLU A 216 -0.01 4.10 19.21
N ALA A 217 -0.46 5.14 18.50
CA ALA A 217 -1.88 5.51 18.44
C ALA A 217 -2.72 4.53 17.61
N LEU A 218 -2.10 3.83 16.65
CA LEU A 218 -2.79 2.84 15.82
C LEU A 218 -2.98 1.52 16.58
N ALA A 219 -1.98 1.10 17.36
CA ALA A 219 -1.96 -0.17 18.08
C ALA A 219 -3.27 -0.53 18.82
N PRO A 220 -3.86 0.36 19.66
CA PRO A 220 -5.10 0.05 20.37
C PRO A 220 -6.32 -0.08 19.45
N GLN A 221 -6.29 0.49 18.24
CA GLN A 221 -7.41 0.44 17.29
C GLN A 221 -7.37 -0.81 16.39
N MET A 222 -6.18 -1.39 16.15
CA MET A 222 -6.01 -2.50 15.21
C MET A 222 -6.93 -3.71 15.44
N PRO A 223 -7.21 -4.15 16.69
CA PRO A 223 -8.14 -5.27 16.93
C PRO A 223 -9.56 -5.00 16.44
N GLU A 224 -9.98 -3.73 16.42
CA GLU A 224 -11.33 -3.32 16.03
C GLU A 224 -11.48 -3.03 14.53
N ILE A 225 -10.36 -2.85 13.83
CA ILE A 225 -10.35 -2.64 12.37
C ILE A 225 -10.60 -3.99 11.67
N LYS A 226 -11.61 -4.04 10.80
CA LYS A 226 -12.02 -5.22 10.01
C LYS A 226 -11.11 -5.45 8.80
N ALA A 227 -9.80 -5.45 9.03
CA ALA A 227 -8.77 -5.81 8.06
C ALA A 227 -8.11 -7.13 8.47
N LYS A 228 -7.73 -7.95 7.49
CA LYS A 228 -7.01 -9.20 7.75
C LYS A 228 -5.53 -8.98 8.01
N GLN A 229 -4.99 -7.92 7.41
CA GLN A 229 -3.56 -7.63 7.41
C GLN A 229 -3.30 -6.12 7.48
N PHE A 230 -2.27 -5.72 8.23
CA PHE A 230 -1.68 -4.39 8.13
C PHE A 230 -0.29 -4.48 7.51
N THR A 231 0.04 -3.63 6.55
CA THR A 231 1.39 -3.48 5.98
C THR A 231 1.95 -2.13 6.40
N LEU A 232 2.99 -2.14 7.23
CA LEU A 232 3.50 -0.96 7.94
C LEU A 232 5.01 -0.76 7.71
N GLU A 233 5.50 0.45 7.95
CA GLU A 233 6.91 0.84 7.76
C GLU A 233 7.72 0.69 9.06
N PHE A 234 8.90 0.09 8.99
CA PHE A 234 9.75 -0.10 10.17
C PHE A 234 11.23 0.12 9.87
N ALA A 235 11.68 -0.18 8.64
CA ALA A 235 13.09 -0.18 8.29
C ALA A 235 13.71 1.23 8.31
N ASN A 236 12.94 2.26 7.98
CA ASN A 236 13.36 3.67 8.00
C ASN A 236 13.75 4.20 9.40
N ARG A 237 13.24 3.58 10.47
CA ARG A 237 13.56 3.90 11.88
C ARG A 237 14.50 2.87 12.54
N ASP A 238 14.82 1.80 11.83
CA ASP A 238 15.61 0.70 12.35
C ASP A 238 17.14 0.90 12.19
N SER A 239 17.93 0.10 12.89
CA SER A 239 19.38 0.05 12.67
C SER A 239 19.72 -0.61 11.32
N TRP A 240 20.86 -0.22 10.76
CA TRP A 240 21.49 -0.90 9.60
C TRP A 240 22.45 -2.02 10.01
N ASN A 241 22.64 -2.24 11.31
CA ASN A 241 23.50 -3.30 11.82
C ASN A 241 22.79 -4.66 11.77
N ALA A 242 23.55 -5.72 11.50
CA ALA A 242 23.06 -7.09 11.65
C ALA A 242 22.72 -7.41 13.12
N GLY A 243 21.96 -8.48 13.34
CA GLY A 243 21.58 -8.96 14.67
C GLY A 243 20.09 -8.84 14.98
N THR A 244 19.65 -9.60 15.98
CA THR A 244 18.24 -9.79 16.34
C THR A 244 17.93 -9.31 17.75
N THR A 245 18.76 -8.45 18.35
CA THR A 245 18.51 -7.88 19.67
C THR A 245 17.55 -6.69 19.60
N GLU A 246 16.90 -6.38 20.73
CA GLU A 246 16.03 -5.20 20.88
C GLU A 246 16.73 -3.88 20.49
N LYS A 247 18.04 -3.76 20.81
CA LYS A 247 18.83 -2.57 20.49
C LYS A 247 19.06 -2.43 18.99
N GLU A 248 19.32 -3.52 18.30
CA GLU A 248 19.54 -3.53 16.85
C GLU A 248 18.22 -3.35 16.10
N ARG A 249 17.13 -3.95 16.60
CA ARG A 249 15.82 -3.98 15.96
C ARG A 249 14.83 -2.98 16.54
N ARG A 250 15.33 -1.82 16.96
CA ARG A 250 14.54 -0.76 17.62
C ARG A 250 13.31 -0.34 16.80
N GLY A 251 13.41 -0.36 15.48
CA GLY A 251 12.33 0.07 14.59
C GLY A 251 11.12 -0.87 14.60
N TYR A 252 11.28 -2.08 15.11
CA TYR A 252 10.26 -3.13 15.14
C TYR A 252 9.67 -3.34 16.54
N ARG A 253 10.08 -2.56 17.56
CA ARG A 253 9.65 -2.74 18.96
C ARG A 253 8.14 -2.64 19.15
N VAL A 254 7.48 -1.79 18.36
CA VAL A 254 6.01 -1.63 18.38
C VAL A 254 5.25 -2.91 18.07
N LEU A 255 5.88 -3.93 17.45
CA LEU A 255 5.26 -5.23 17.26
C LEU A 255 4.85 -5.89 18.60
N ASN A 256 5.60 -5.63 19.68
CA ASN A 256 5.22 -6.08 21.02
C ASN A 256 3.93 -5.38 21.49
N LEU A 257 3.81 -4.08 21.23
CA LEU A 257 2.63 -3.28 21.57
C LEU A 257 1.37 -3.78 20.85
N PHE A 258 1.48 -4.17 19.57
CA PHE A 258 0.36 -4.78 18.84
C PHE A 258 -0.12 -6.07 19.51
N ARG A 259 0.81 -6.91 19.98
CA ARG A 259 0.50 -8.14 20.71
C ARG A 259 -0.15 -7.83 22.07
N GLU A 260 0.37 -6.84 22.79
CA GLU A 260 -0.16 -6.39 24.09
C GLU A 260 -1.60 -5.86 24.00
N HIS A 261 -1.92 -5.13 22.92
CA HIS A 261 -3.31 -4.73 22.61
C HIS A 261 -4.16 -5.85 22.01
N GLY A 262 -3.64 -7.07 21.88
CA GLY A 262 -4.42 -8.24 21.47
C GLY A 262 -4.68 -8.32 19.96
N TYR A 263 -3.88 -7.66 19.11
CA TYR A 263 -4.00 -7.83 17.66
C TYR A 263 -3.63 -9.27 17.23
N LYS A 264 -4.54 -9.93 16.52
CA LYS A 264 -4.39 -11.34 16.08
C LYS A 264 -4.28 -11.51 14.57
N GLY A 265 -4.36 -10.44 13.79
CA GLY A 265 -4.31 -10.49 12.33
C GLY A 265 -2.89 -10.67 11.78
N GLU A 266 -2.77 -10.56 10.46
CA GLU A 266 -1.48 -10.67 9.76
C GLU A 266 -0.74 -9.32 9.78
N ILE A 267 0.59 -9.33 9.79
CA ILE A 267 1.42 -8.12 9.70
C ILE A 267 2.38 -8.27 8.53
N GLY A 268 2.30 -7.35 7.59
CA GLY A 268 3.34 -7.05 6.62
C GLY A 268 4.39 -6.14 7.25
N ILE A 269 5.57 -6.69 7.49
CA ILE A 269 6.70 -5.94 8.03
C ILE A 269 7.48 -5.28 6.88
N GLY A 270 7.53 -3.95 6.91
CA GLY A 270 8.47 -3.15 6.13
C GLY A 270 9.91 -3.49 6.49
N VAL A 271 10.66 -4.11 5.56
CA VAL A 271 12.04 -4.58 5.80
C VAL A 271 13.11 -3.85 5.00
N THR A 272 12.70 -2.95 4.10
CA THR A 272 13.60 -2.08 3.34
C THR A 272 13.12 -0.63 3.41
N ASP A 273 14.03 0.27 3.75
CA ASP A 273 13.80 1.70 3.78
C ASP A 273 13.73 2.22 2.34
N VAL A 274 12.56 2.71 1.94
CA VAL A 274 12.31 3.20 0.58
C VAL A 274 12.74 4.65 0.37
N HIS A 275 13.21 5.33 1.41
CA HIS A 275 13.63 6.73 1.36
C HIS A 275 15.09 6.91 0.96
N VAL A 276 15.89 5.85 1.01
CA VAL A 276 17.32 5.85 0.63
C VAL A 276 17.60 4.94 -0.57
N ASP A 277 18.70 5.24 -1.29
CA ASP A 277 19.16 4.43 -2.43
C ASP A 277 20.04 3.25 -2.03
N ARG A 278 20.54 3.23 -0.78
CA ARG A 278 21.32 2.12 -0.23
C ARG A 278 20.45 0.86 -0.19
N ILE A 279 20.97 -0.25 -0.70
CA ILE A 279 20.31 -1.56 -0.67
C ILE A 279 20.64 -2.25 0.66
N GLU A 280 19.62 -2.69 1.38
CA GLU A 280 19.74 -3.50 2.57
C GLU A 280 20.36 -4.86 2.21
N PRO A 281 21.38 -5.36 2.94
CA PRO A 281 21.84 -6.73 2.77
C PRO A 281 20.72 -7.74 3.13
N SER A 282 20.62 -8.83 2.38
CA SER A 282 19.59 -9.86 2.63
C SER A 282 19.69 -10.47 4.03
N LYS A 283 20.90 -10.55 4.62
CA LYS A 283 21.12 -10.96 6.01
C LYS A 283 20.48 -9.98 7.03
N LEU A 284 20.53 -8.68 6.76
CA LEU A 284 19.85 -7.68 7.60
C LEU A 284 18.33 -7.84 7.50
N VAL A 285 17.81 -8.06 6.29
CA VAL A 285 16.39 -8.34 6.09
C VAL A 285 15.96 -9.60 6.85
N ARG A 286 16.72 -10.69 6.76
CA ARG A 286 16.50 -11.92 7.54
C ARG A 286 16.40 -11.61 9.03
N ASP A 287 17.35 -10.85 9.58
CA ASP A 287 17.39 -10.56 11.02
C ASP A 287 16.17 -9.76 11.48
N ARG A 288 15.68 -8.83 10.64
CA ARG A 288 14.43 -8.09 10.87
C ARG A 288 13.22 -9.03 10.90
N ILE A 289 13.16 -9.99 9.97
CA ILE A 289 12.08 -10.99 9.91
C ILE A 289 12.09 -11.89 11.15
N LEU A 290 13.27 -12.40 11.55
CA LEU A 290 13.40 -13.28 12.71
C LEU A 290 13.05 -12.57 14.02
N TYR A 291 13.46 -11.31 14.18
CA TYR A 291 13.05 -10.51 15.33
C TYR A 291 11.53 -10.31 15.36
N ALA A 292 10.92 -9.95 14.23
CA ALA A 292 9.48 -9.76 14.15
C ALA A 292 8.70 -11.05 14.46
N ALA A 293 9.19 -12.21 14.01
CA ALA A 293 8.63 -13.52 14.33
C ALA A 293 8.62 -13.78 15.84
N LYS A 294 9.71 -13.45 16.53
CA LYS A 294 9.80 -13.55 17.99
C LYS A 294 8.88 -12.56 18.69
N ALA A 295 8.84 -11.30 18.24
CA ALA A 295 8.04 -10.24 18.87
C ALA A 295 6.53 -10.53 18.77
N LEU A 296 6.04 -10.96 17.60
CA LEU A 296 4.62 -11.30 17.40
C LEU A 296 4.24 -12.67 17.95
N GLY A 297 5.20 -13.59 18.14
CA GLY A 297 4.97 -14.93 18.70
C GLY A 297 4.32 -15.93 17.74
N ASP A 298 4.04 -15.55 16.49
CA ASP A 298 3.47 -16.42 15.47
C ASP A 298 4.06 -16.07 14.07
N PRO A 299 5.05 -16.82 13.58
CA PRO A 299 5.67 -16.56 12.28
C PRO A 299 4.71 -16.76 11.10
N THR A 300 3.60 -17.49 11.27
CA THR A 300 2.63 -17.76 10.19
C THR A 300 1.81 -16.53 9.81
N LYS A 301 1.82 -15.49 10.66
CA LYS A 301 1.12 -14.22 10.46
C LYS A 301 1.98 -13.14 9.81
N ILE A 302 3.25 -13.43 9.55
CA ILE A 302 4.20 -12.44 9.02
C ILE A 302 4.27 -12.51 7.50
N TYR A 303 4.15 -11.34 6.90
CA TYR A 303 4.39 -11.06 5.50
C TYR A 303 5.55 -10.08 5.37
N VAL A 304 6.26 -10.11 4.25
CA VAL A 304 7.47 -9.31 4.05
C VAL A 304 7.25 -8.34 2.90
N ASN A 305 7.47 -7.06 3.15
CA ASN A 305 7.30 -5.99 2.16
C ASN A 305 8.33 -4.87 2.34
N PRO A 306 8.52 -4.00 1.33
CA PRO A 306 9.17 -2.71 1.55
C PRO A 306 8.36 -1.84 2.53
N ASP A 307 8.97 -0.82 3.12
CA ASP A 307 8.27 0.12 4.02
C ASP A 307 7.06 0.80 3.36
N CYS A 308 7.19 1.20 2.09
CA CYS A 308 6.14 1.87 1.32
C CYS A 308 6.32 1.59 -0.19
N GLY A 309 5.57 2.27 -1.05
CA GLY A 309 5.76 2.20 -2.50
C GLY A 309 7.14 2.74 -2.95
N LEU A 310 7.70 2.14 -4.00
CA LEU A 310 9.04 2.43 -4.51
C LEU A 310 9.05 3.47 -5.66
N ARG A 311 7.95 4.21 -5.88
CA ARG A 311 7.85 5.24 -6.95
C ARG A 311 8.90 6.35 -6.87
N THR A 312 9.44 6.62 -5.68
CA THR A 312 10.44 7.68 -5.47
C THR A 312 11.87 7.21 -5.78
N ARG A 313 12.10 5.90 -5.89
CA ARG A 313 13.41 5.31 -6.17
C ARG A 313 13.63 5.13 -7.66
N SER A 314 14.89 5.00 -8.09
CA SER A 314 15.18 4.52 -9.43
C SER A 314 14.67 3.08 -9.60
N ARG A 315 14.34 2.66 -10.83
CA ARG A 315 13.88 1.28 -11.08
C ARG A 315 14.95 0.26 -10.67
N LYS A 316 16.23 0.56 -10.91
CA LYS A 316 17.36 -0.28 -10.48
C LYS A 316 17.35 -0.48 -8.96
N VAL A 317 17.30 0.62 -8.20
CA VAL A 317 17.24 0.56 -6.72
C VAL A 317 16.01 -0.20 -6.24
N ALA A 318 14.84 0.05 -6.84
CA ALA A 318 13.59 -0.61 -6.48
C ALA A 318 13.68 -2.14 -6.63
N PHE A 319 14.15 -2.63 -7.78
CA PHE A 319 14.27 -4.06 -8.03
C PHE A 319 15.38 -4.73 -7.22
N GLU A 320 16.51 -4.05 -6.97
CA GLU A 320 17.55 -4.59 -6.08
C GLU A 320 17.08 -4.68 -4.62
N LYS A 321 16.29 -3.71 -4.12
CA LYS A 321 15.65 -3.82 -2.80
C LYS A 321 14.68 -4.99 -2.72
N ILE A 322 13.84 -5.18 -3.75
CA ILE A 322 12.90 -6.31 -3.82
C ILE A 322 13.65 -7.65 -3.87
N LYS A 323 14.74 -7.74 -4.66
CA LYS A 323 15.59 -8.93 -4.72
C LYS A 323 16.18 -9.27 -3.35
N SER A 324 16.77 -8.29 -2.68
CA SER A 324 17.33 -8.49 -1.33
C SER A 324 16.26 -8.89 -0.31
N LEU A 325 15.06 -8.32 -0.44
CA LEU A 325 13.91 -8.66 0.37
C LEU A 325 13.51 -10.13 0.24
N VAL A 326 13.38 -10.62 -1.00
CA VAL A 326 13.02 -12.02 -1.27
C VAL A 326 14.08 -12.97 -0.74
N GLN A 327 15.36 -12.67 -1.01
CA GLN A 327 16.48 -13.45 -0.49
C GLN A 327 16.51 -13.46 1.05
N GLY A 328 16.22 -12.33 1.70
CA GLY A 328 16.14 -12.26 3.15
C GLY A 328 15.00 -13.12 3.73
N ALA A 329 13.85 -13.18 3.04
CA ALA A 329 12.74 -14.05 3.42
C ALA A 329 13.08 -15.54 3.24
N GLU A 330 13.83 -15.91 2.20
CA GLU A 330 14.36 -17.26 2.00
C GLU A 330 15.30 -17.66 3.14
N LEU A 331 16.28 -16.82 3.45
CA LEU A 331 17.21 -17.05 4.56
C LEU A 331 16.49 -17.16 5.92
N ALA A 332 15.39 -16.43 6.11
CA ALA A 332 14.60 -16.52 7.35
C ALA A 332 13.81 -17.83 7.42
N ARG A 333 13.25 -18.30 6.29
CA ARG A 333 12.60 -19.61 6.19
C ARG A 333 13.58 -20.73 6.51
N GLU A 334 14.77 -20.71 5.94
CA GLU A 334 15.83 -21.70 6.22
C GLU A 334 16.20 -21.73 7.71
N LYS A 335 16.15 -20.59 8.40
CA LYS A 335 16.48 -20.52 9.84
C LYS A 335 15.38 -21.00 10.78
N LEU A 336 14.12 -21.05 10.34
CA LEU A 336 13.00 -21.56 11.15
C LEU A 336 12.51 -22.95 10.71
N GLY A 337 12.90 -23.39 9.51
CA GLY A 337 12.63 -24.75 9.00
C GLY A 337 13.70 -25.77 9.39
N ASN A 338 14.83 -25.31 9.94
CA ASN A 338 15.73 -26.09 10.79
C ASN A 338 15.33 -25.87 12.25
#